data_AF-A0A3D4MKA3-F1
#
_entry.id   AF-A0A3D4MKA3-F1
#
_cell.length_a   1.000
_cell.length_b   1.000
_cell.length_c   1.000
_cell.angle_alpha   90.00
_cell.angle_beta   90.00
_cell.angle_gamma   90.00
#
_symmetry.space_group_name_H-M   'P 1'
#
loop_
_entity.id
_entity.type
_entity.pdbx_description
1 polymer ?
#
loop_
_entity_poly.entity_id
_entity_poly.type
_entity_poly.pdbx_seq_one_letter_code
_entity_poly.pdbx_strand_id
1 'polypeptide(L)' 'MEHAIKRLPKREKETIIEYFYNGKSLRQIASEKKLNDKTIRESYHAAINNLKKYIKK' A
#
# COMPACT_ATOMS: atom_id res chain seq x y z
N MET A 1 13.82 1.83 4.95
CA MET A 1 12.45 1.59 4.42
C MET A 1 12.40 0.59 3.28
N GLU A 2 13.33 0.64 2.30
CA GLU A 2 13.27 -0.21 1.10
C GLU A 2 13.19 -1.73 1.39
N HIS A 3 13.90 -2.24 2.39
CA HIS A 3 13.85 -3.67 2.76
C HIS A 3 12.49 -4.12 3.31
N ALA A 4 11.76 -3.24 4.01
CA ALA A 4 10.45 -3.55 4.58
C ALA A 4 9.36 -3.56 3.50
N ILE A 5 9.43 -2.62 2.53
CA ILE A 5 8.49 -2.56 1.40
C ILE A 5 8.62 -3.80 0.50
N LYS A 6 9.84 -4.32 0.32
CA LYS A 6 10.06 -5.57 -0.44
C LYS A 6 9.39 -6.80 0.16
N ARG A 7 9.10 -6.78 1.47
CA ARG A 7 8.42 -7.88 2.19
C ARG A 7 6.89 -7.80 2.13
N LEU A 8 6.33 -6.70 1.60
CA LEU A 8 4.89 -6.56 1.49
C LEU A 8 4.31 -7.45 0.38
N PRO A 9 3.09 -7.98 0.56
CA PRO A 9 2.31 -8.57 -0.52
C PRO A 9 2.18 -7.63 -1.72
N LYS A 10 2.09 -8.19 -2.93
CA LYS A 10 2.10 -7.41 -4.19
C LYS A 10 1.11 -6.22 -4.18
N ARG A 11 -0.15 -6.46 -3.78
CA ARG A 11 -1.19 -5.42 -3.76
C ARG A 11 -0.89 -4.32 -2.72
N GLU A 12 -0.47 -4.71 -1.51
CA GLU A 12 -0.07 -3.79 -0.45
C GLU A 12 1.12 -2.92 -0.87
N LYS A 13 2.13 -3.55 -1.46
CA LYS A 13 3.33 -2.90 -2.00
C LYS A 13 2.94 -1.87 -3.06
N GLU A 14 2.15 -2.26 -4.05
CA GLU A 14 1.71 -1.37 -5.12
C GLU A 14 0.92 -0.18 -4.56
N THR A 15 -0.02 -0.40 -3.63
CA THR A 15 -0.80 0.68 -3.01
C THR A 15 0.08 1.68 -2.26
N ILE A 16 1.06 1.22 -1.47
CA ILE A 16 1.97 2.10 -0.72
C ILE A 16 2.91 2.86 -1.66
N ILE A 17 3.40 2.23 -2.74
CA ILE A 17 4.24 2.91 -3.73
C ILE A 17 3.47 4.05 -4.40
N GLU A 18 2.28 3.75 -4.94
CA GLU A 18 1.46 4.77 -5.60
C GLU A 18 1.07 5.91 -4.66
N TYR A 19 0.77 5.60 -3.40
CA TYR A 19 0.36 6.60 -2.41
C TYR A 19 1.52 7.49 -1.96
N PHE A 20 2.64 6.90 -1.52
CA PHE A 20 3.74 7.67 -0.91
C PHE A 20 4.76 8.21 -1.94
N TYR A 21 4.98 7.50 -3.04
CA TYR A 21 6.00 7.91 -4.03
C TYR A 21 5.39 8.65 -5.22
N ASN A 22 4.18 8.27 -5.64
CA ASN A 22 3.50 8.92 -6.77
C ASN A 22 2.45 9.95 -6.32
N GLY A 23 2.24 10.13 -5.02
CA GLY A 23 1.34 11.15 -4.46
C GLY A 23 -0.15 10.93 -4.78
N LYS A 24 -0.54 9.73 -5.22
CA LYS A 24 -1.92 9.45 -5.61
C LYS A 24 -2.79 9.24 -4.38
N SER A 25 -4.04 9.72 -4.44
CA SER A 25 -5.06 9.36 -3.46
C SER A 25 -5.48 7.90 -3.61
N LEU A 26 -5.96 7.28 -2.53
CA LEU A 26 -6.47 5.90 -2.56
C LEU A 26 -7.61 5.72 -3.57
N ARG A 27 -8.43 6.77 -3.77
CA ARG A 27 -9.50 6.78 -4.77
C ARG A 27 -8.95 6.75 -6.20
N GLN A 28 -7.90 7.52 -6.49
CA GLN A 28 -7.23 7.48 -7.80
C GLN A 28 -6.63 6.11 -8.07
N ILE A 29 -5.94 5.53 -7.07
CA ILE A 29 -5.36 4.18 -7.17
C ILE A 29 -6.45 3.13 -7.44
N ALA A 30 -7.60 3.22 -6.76
CA ALA A 30 -8.74 2.34 -6.97
C ALA A 30 -9.29 2.45 -8.40
N SER A 31 -9.45 3.68 -8.89
CA SER A 31 -9.91 3.95 -10.26
C SER A 31 -8.96 3.38 -11.31
N GLU A 32 -7.66 3.67 -11.20
CA GLU A 32 -6.63 3.19 -12.14
C GLU A 32 -6.51 1.67 -12.16
N LYS A 33 -6.56 1.04 -10.99
CA LYS A 33 -6.48 -0.42 -10.86
C LYS A 33 -7.82 -1.13 -11.14
N LYS A 34 -8.90 -0.39 -11.41
CA LYS A 34 -10.27 -0.92 -11.57
C LYS A 34 -10.69 -1.79 -10.37
N LEU A 35 -10.31 -1.37 -9.17
CA LEU A 35 -10.63 -2.03 -7.91
C LEU A 35 -11.61 -1.19 -7.11
N ASN A 36 -12.34 -1.85 -6.20
CA ASN A 36 -13.18 -1.13 -5.26
C ASN A 36 -12.34 -0.31 -4.30
N ASP A 37 -12.81 0.89 -3.98
CA ASP A 37 -12.16 1.83 -3.06
C ASP A 37 -11.95 1.19 -1.67
N LYS A 38 -12.92 0.39 -1.19
CA LYS A 38 -12.79 -0.39 0.05
C LYS A 38 -11.56 -1.32 0.03
N THR A 39 -11.35 -2.02 -1.08
CA THR A 39 -10.23 -2.96 -1.24
C THR A 39 -8.88 -2.25 -1.20
N ILE A 40 -8.76 -1.07 -1.80
CA ILE A 40 -7.54 -0.27 -1.75
C ILE A 40 -7.28 0.27 -0.34
N ARG A 41 -8.31 0.74 0.36
CA ARG A 41 -8.19 1.17 1.77
C ARG A 41 -7.73 0.02 2.67
N GLU A 42 -8.33 -1.15 2.55
CA GLU A 42 -7.92 -2.35 3.30
C GLU A 42 -6.46 -2.71 3.03
N SER A 43 -6.05 -2.67 1.75
CA SER A 43 -4.67 -2.91 1.34
C SER A 43 -3.71 -1.87 1.93
N TYR A 44 -4.10 -0.59 1.94
CA TYR A 44 -3.31 0.48 2.56
C TYR A 44 -3.13 0.24 4.07
N HIS A 45 -4.21 -0.01 4.81
CA HIS A 45 -4.12 -0.24 6.26
C HIS A 45 -3.31 -1.50 6.60
N ALA A 46 -3.50 -2.60 5.85
CA ALA A 46 -2.71 -3.82 6.02
C ALA A 46 -1.22 -3.56 5.80
N ALA A 47 -0.88 -2.83 4.74
CA ALA A 47 0.50 -2.50 4.41
C ALA A 47 1.16 -1.64 5.50
N ILE A 48 0.48 -0.62 6.03
CA ILE A 48 1.00 0.19 7.15
C ILE A 48 1.24 -0.67 8.39
N ASN A 49 0.33 -1.59 8.72
CA ASN A 49 0.49 -2.48 9.86
C ASN A 49 1.68 -3.44 9.68
N ASN A 50 1.85 -4.00 8.48
CA ASN A 50 2.97 -4.88 8.15
C ASN A 50 4.30 -4.13 8.17
N LEU A 51 4.37 -2.92 7.60
CA LEU A 51 5.56 -2.07 7.68
C LEU A 51 5.95 -1.76 9.12
N LYS A 52 4.99 -1.43 9.99
CA LYS A 52 5.26 -1.21 11.42
C LYS A 52 5.86 -2.47 12.08
N LYS A 53 5.35 -3.66 11.76
CA LYS A 53 5.89 -4.93 12.27
C LYS A 53 7.31 -5.19 11.76
N TYR A 54 7.59 -4.87 10.50
CA TYR A 54 8.90 -5.11 9.89
C TYR A 54 9.96 -4.10 10.31
N ILE A 55 9.58 -2.89 10.71
CA ILE A 55 10.51 -1.85 11.18
C ILE A 55 10.82 -1.99 12.67
N LYS A 56 9.86 -2.46 13.48
CA LYS A 56 10.07 -2.69 14.91
C LYS A 56 10.92 -3.94 15.23
N LYS A 57 11.27 -4.73 14.20
CA LYS A 57 12.00 -5.98 14.33
C LYS A 57 13.39 -5.81 13.77
#